data_AF-A0A849UP76-F1
#
_entry.id   AF-A0A849UP76-F1
#
_cell.length_a   1.000
_cell.length_b   1.000
_cell.length_c   1.000
_cell.angle_alpha   90.00
_cell.angle_beta   90.00
_cell.angle_gamma   90.00
#
_symmetry.space_group_name_H-M   'P 1'
#
loop_
_entity.id
_entity.type
_entity.pdbx_description
1 polymer ?
#
loop_
_entity_poly.entity_id
_entity_poly.type
_entity_poly.pdbx_seq_one_letter_code
_entity_poly.pdbx_strand_id
1 'polypeptide(L)'
;MMKTKRLSILPVLLTVMIAAGCTTLRDKPHLTSNDELLPANVLELPNAGDLSLKEMETGIWIQTDPESIRDTSLLTQRKDGPYLLGVGDVLEITLYGEGDAETRRVLPIDPAGNITYMLLGTIPAAGRTLDELTQDMRVRIRAKLNYVILNVGPVKLGSQTFTVLGQLYKPQVYPLQGRTYLLDAIAMAGGPKVGIIRDVSADIHDYAHATLVRGGEVVPVDFERLVNKADTSQNVEVLAGDIIMIPSALERKIYALGAFNNPQGIQFASSQTSLMNVLVQAGGINRTTGDGHVLIIRGNTANPKVMLMDMSQFDVKKARVFKILGGRSMDVVLQPGDIVYAVPKKFGYFRDVIKQAINTFGTRLSADAAKDIWQQKLDPFDFGGDRPL
;
A
#
# COMPACT_ATOMS: atom_id res chain seq x y z
N MET A 1 44.76 39.73 -33.26
CA MET A 1 43.79 40.46 -32.41
C MET A 1 42.47 39.71 -32.40
N MET A 2 42.09 39.20 -31.22
CA MET A 2 40.85 38.49 -30.94
C MET A 2 39.61 39.30 -31.36
N LYS A 3 38.58 38.60 -31.85
CA LYS A 3 37.17 38.89 -31.51
C LYS A 3 36.30 37.66 -31.78
N THR A 4 36.07 36.93 -30.69
CA THR A 4 35.04 35.90 -30.54
C THR A 4 33.66 36.53 -30.65
N LYS A 5 32.82 36.08 -31.60
CA LYS A 5 31.39 36.40 -31.63
C LYS A 5 30.63 35.34 -30.82
N ARG A 6 29.88 35.82 -29.82
CA ARG A 6 28.96 35.04 -28.98
C ARG A 6 27.80 34.53 -29.80
N LEU A 7 27.49 33.24 -29.68
CA LEU A 7 26.25 32.61 -30.10
C LEU A 7 25.20 32.87 -29.00
N SER A 8 24.13 33.60 -29.29
CA SER A 8 23.04 33.84 -28.32
C SER A 8 21.96 32.77 -28.49
N ILE A 9 21.68 32.05 -27.41
CA ILE A 9 20.60 31.07 -27.32
C ILE A 9 19.30 31.83 -27.07
N LEU A 10 18.32 31.64 -27.94
CA LEU A 10 16.98 32.24 -27.89
C LEU A 10 16.09 31.41 -26.94
N PRO A 11 15.35 32.00 -25.98
CA PRO A 11 14.34 31.25 -25.23
C PRO A 11 13.04 31.19 -26.04
N VAL A 12 12.49 29.98 -26.19
CA VAL A 12 11.15 29.74 -26.75
C VAL A 12 10.13 30.20 -25.71
N LEU A 13 9.45 31.31 -26.01
CA LEU A 13 8.32 31.83 -25.23
C LEU A 13 7.05 31.08 -25.66
N LEU A 14 6.48 30.25 -24.79
CA LEU A 14 5.17 29.64 -25.01
C LEU A 14 4.08 30.60 -24.50
N THR A 15 3.49 31.36 -25.40
CA THR A 15 2.39 32.30 -25.13
C THR A 15 1.06 31.56 -25.15
N VAL A 16 0.42 31.39 -23.99
CA VAL A 16 -0.99 30.95 -23.90
C VAL A 16 -1.87 32.21 -23.97
N MET A 17 -2.57 32.37 -25.10
CA MET A 17 -3.59 33.39 -25.33
C MET A 17 -4.86 33.04 -24.54
N ILE A 18 -5.21 33.86 -23.55
CA ILE A 18 -6.54 33.84 -22.92
C ILE A 18 -7.47 34.70 -23.79
N ALA A 19 -8.26 34.06 -24.65
CA ALA A 19 -9.35 34.71 -25.36
C ALA A 19 -10.65 34.55 -24.56
N ALA A 20 -11.09 35.64 -23.93
CA ALA A 20 -12.45 35.77 -23.40
C ALA A 20 -13.42 35.93 -24.58
N GLY A 21 -14.26 34.91 -24.83
CA GLY A 21 -15.32 34.94 -25.82
C GLY A 21 -16.64 34.56 -25.17
N CYS A 22 -17.54 35.54 -25.05
CA CYS A 22 -18.91 35.35 -24.58
C CYS A 22 -19.79 35.06 -25.81
N THR A 23 -20.32 33.84 -25.97
CA THR A 23 -21.47 33.56 -26.85
C THR A 23 -22.32 32.43 -26.28
N THR A 24 -23.63 32.65 -26.25
CA THR A 24 -24.69 31.77 -25.76
C THR A 24 -25.12 30.73 -26.80
N LEU A 25 -25.58 29.55 -26.36
CA LEU A 25 -26.57 28.59 -26.96
C LEU A 25 -26.37 27.22 -26.29
N ARG A 26 -27.13 26.86 -25.24
CA ARG A 26 -28.40 26.10 -25.27
C ARG A 26 -28.28 24.68 -25.89
N ASP A 27 -27.82 23.73 -25.08
CA ASP A 27 -28.53 22.48 -24.78
C ASP A 27 -27.91 21.85 -23.50
N LYS A 28 -28.76 21.44 -22.55
CA LYS A 28 -28.32 20.85 -21.28
C LYS A 28 -28.40 19.32 -21.35
N PRO A 29 -27.32 18.57 -21.06
CA PRO A 29 -27.46 17.28 -20.39
C PRO A 29 -27.43 17.50 -18.87
N HIS A 30 -28.30 16.79 -18.17
CA HIS A 30 -28.49 16.89 -16.73
C HIS A 30 -27.23 16.46 -15.98
N LEU A 31 -26.64 17.37 -15.21
CA LEU A 31 -25.66 17.06 -14.17
C LEU A 31 -26.41 16.53 -12.95
N THR A 32 -26.23 15.25 -12.64
CA THR A 32 -26.57 14.69 -11.32
C THR A 32 -25.49 15.07 -10.32
N SER A 33 -25.93 15.51 -9.16
CA SER A 33 -25.20 16.20 -8.09
C SER A 33 -24.09 15.39 -7.40
N ASN A 34 -23.07 16.14 -6.92
CA ASN A 34 -22.02 15.82 -5.94
C ASN A 34 -20.60 15.51 -6.43
N ASP A 35 -20.14 16.18 -7.50
CA ASP A 35 -18.70 16.38 -7.68
C ASP A 35 -18.22 17.56 -6.82
N GLU A 36 -17.36 17.25 -5.86
CA GLU A 36 -16.61 18.20 -5.05
C GLU A 36 -15.76 19.07 -5.98
N LEU A 37 -16.16 20.32 -6.18
CA LEU A 37 -15.45 21.28 -7.03
C LEU A 37 -13.97 21.34 -6.63
N LEU A 38 -13.08 20.89 -7.53
CA LEU A 38 -11.64 21.04 -7.36
C LEU A 38 -11.32 22.53 -7.10
N PRO A 39 -10.39 22.88 -6.19
CA PRO A 39 -9.94 24.26 -6.07
C PRO A 39 -9.37 24.71 -7.43
N ALA A 40 -9.49 26.01 -7.75
CA ALA A 40 -9.26 26.62 -9.06
C ALA A 40 -7.82 26.54 -9.64
N ASN A 41 -7.02 25.55 -9.24
CA ASN A 41 -5.60 25.41 -9.54
C ASN A 41 -5.12 23.94 -9.61
N VAL A 42 -5.99 22.98 -9.94
CA VAL A 42 -5.58 21.59 -10.27
C VAL A 42 -5.44 21.47 -11.78
N LEU A 43 -4.22 21.18 -12.26
CA LEU A 43 -3.98 20.92 -13.68
C LEU A 43 -4.02 19.40 -13.91
N GLU A 44 -4.96 18.96 -14.74
CA GLU A 44 -4.93 17.59 -15.27
C GLU A 44 -3.83 17.52 -16.34
N LEU A 45 -2.76 16.80 -16.04
CA LEU A 45 -1.64 16.60 -16.96
C LEU A 45 -1.53 15.11 -17.32
N PRO A 46 -2.30 14.64 -18.33
CA PRO A 46 -2.08 13.31 -18.87
C PRO A 46 -0.62 13.21 -19.34
N ASN A 47 0.09 12.19 -18.87
CA ASN A 47 1.54 11.96 -19.07
C ASN A 47 2.53 12.84 -18.28
N ALA A 48 2.10 13.49 -17.18
CA ALA A 48 3.03 14.20 -16.29
C ALA A 48 4.22 13.33 -15.81
N GLY A 49 4.02 12.01 -15.74
CA GLY A 49 5.03 11.04 -15.31
C GLY A 49 6.32 11.04 -16.13
N ASP A 50 6.26 11.40 -17.41
CA ASP A 50 7.40 11.38 -18.34
C ASP A 50 8.23 12.67 -18.30
N LEU A 51 7.74 13.70 -17.60
CA LEU A 51 8.48 14.93 -17.40
C LEU A 51 9.63 14.72 -16.41
N SER A 52 10.77 15.34 -16.70
CA SER A 52 11.80 15.50 -15.70
C SER A 52 11.35 16.51 -14.65
N LEU A 53 11.81 16.37 -13.41
CA LEU A 53 11.47 17.29 -12.31
C LEU A 53 11.80 18.76 -12.63
N LYS A 54 12.80 19.00 -13.48
CA LYS A 54 13.24 20.35 -13.88
C LYS A 54 12.27 21.03 -14.84
N GLU A 55 11.43 20.26 -15.53
CA GLU A 55 10.43 20.76 -16.48
C GLU A 55 9.10 21.06 -15.78
N MET A 56 8.98 20.68 -14.51
CA MET A 56 7.75 20.84 -13.74
C MET A 56 7.66 22.22 -13.10
N GLU A 57 6.46 22.80 -13.13
CA GLU A 57 6.16 24.02 -12.39
C GLU A 57 5.87 23.69 -10.90
N THR A 58 6.48 24.47 -10.01
CA THR A 58 6.34 24.29 -8.56
C THR A 58 5.10 24.99 -8.01
N GLY A 59 4.47 24.43 -6.99
CA GLY A 59 3.34 25.05 -6.29
C GLY A 59 1.99 24.89 -6.99
N ILE A 60 1.91 24.03 -8.00
CA ILE A 60 0.68 23.65 -8.70
C ILE A 60 0.29 22.23 -8.30
N TRP A 61 -0.99 22.01 -8.04
CA TRP A 61 -1.53 20.66 -7.85
C TRP A 61 -1.73 20.00 -9.21
N ILE A 62 -1.18 18.81 -9.36
CA ILE A 62 -1.30 17.99 -10.55
C ILE A 62 -2.05 16.72 -10.14
N GLN A 63 -3.15 16.41 -10.84
CA GLN A 63 -3.78 15.11 -10.71
C GLN A 63 -3.11 14.13 -11.68
N THR A 64 -2.67 13.00 -11.14
CA THR A 64 -1.96 11.98 -11.92
C THR A 64 -2.90 10.85 -12.33
N ASP A 65 -2.76 10.35 -13.56
CA ASP A 65 -3.46 9.16 -14.03
C ASP A 65 -2.77 7.90 -13.47
N PRO A 66 -3.49 6.96 -12.82
CA PRO A 66 -2.97 5.69 -12.32
C PRO A 66 -2.05 4.95 -13.31
N GLU A 67 -2.39 4.94 -14.60
CA GLU A 67 -1.64 4.20 -15.62
C GLU A 67 -0.29 4.86 -15.93
N SER A 68 -0.18 6.18 -15.71
CA SER A 68 1.05 6.95 -16.00
C SER A 68 2.13 6.84 -14.92
N ILE A 69 1.78 6.34 -13.73
CA ILE A 69 2.68 6.36 -12.56
C ILE A 69 2.91 4.98 -11.91
N ARG A 70 2.23 3.91 -12.34
CA ARG A 70 2.31 2.62 -11.66
C ARG A 70 2.28 1.41 -12.57
N ASP A 71 2.75 0.29 -12.01
CA ASP A 71 2.71 -1.01 -12.64
C ASP A 71 1.32 -1.65 -12.47
N THR A 72 0.46 -1.46 -13.48
CA THR A 72 -0.88 -2.04 -13.51
C THR A 72 -0.87 -3.57 -13.61
N SER A 73 0.28 -4.19 -13.94
CA SER A 73 0.39 -5.65 -13.97
C SER A 73 0.13 -6.26 -12.58
N LEU A 74 0.40 -5.51 -11.50
CA LEU A 74 0.12 -5.93 -10.13
C LEU A 74 -1.38 -6.11 -9.87
N LEU A 75 -2.26 -5.40 -10.56
CA LEU A 75 -3.72 -5.55 -10.45
C LEU A 75 -4.19 -6.87 -11.07
N THR A 76 -3.49 -7.32 -12.11
CA THR A 76 -3.84 -8.50 -12.90
C THR A 76 -2.99 -9.72 -12.57
N GLN A 77 -2.05 -9.59 -11.64
CA GLN A 77 -1.17 -10.69 -11.26
C GLN A 77 -2.02 -11.79 -10.63
N ARG A 78 -2.09 -12.92 -11.32
CA ARG A 78 -2.77 -14.13 -10.86
C ARG A 78 -1.74 -15.20 -10.62
N LYS A 79 -1.85 -15.86 -9.47
CA LYS A 79 -1.15 -17.12 -9.25
C LYS A 79 -2.03 -18.24 -9.81
N ASP A 80 -1.94 -18.42 -11.13
CA ASP A 80 -2.65 -19.52 -11.77
C ASP A 80 -1.98 -20.85 -11.42
N GLY A 81 -2.78 -21.83 -11.02
CA GLY A 81 -2.33 -23.18 -10.73
C GLY A 81 -2.90 -23.75 -9.42
N PRO A 82 -2.75 -25.07 -9.21
CA PRO A 82 -3.15 -25.71 -7.97
C PRO A 82 -2.32 -25.21 -6.79
N TYR A 83 -2.88 -25.33 -5.59
CA TYR A 83 -2.14 -25.06 -4.36
C TYR A 83 -0.91 -25.98 -4.27
N LEU A 84 0.27 -25.37 -4.16
CA LEU A 84 1.51 -26.07 -3.87
C LEU A 84 1.73 -26.09 -2.36
N LEU A 85 1.96 -27.30 -1.85
CA LEU A 85 2.31 -27.54 -0.46
C LEU A 85 3.62 -26.84 -0.11
N GLY A 86 3.75 -26.39 1.13
CA GLY A 86 4.94 -25.70 1.62
C GLY A 86 5.15 -25.88 3.12
N VAL A 87 6.28 -25.34 3.59
CA VAL A 87 6.64 -25.39 5.01
C VAL A 87 5.57 -24.69 5.84
N GLY A 88 5.12 -25.33 6.92
CA GLY A 88 4.05 -24.84 7.78
C GLY A 88 2.66 -25.40 7.47
N ASP A 89 2.51 -26.12 6.35
CA ASP A 89 1.31 -26.94 6.10
C ASP A 89 1.30 -28.17 6.99
N VAL A 90 0.09 -28.64 7.30
CA VAL A 90 -0.15 -29.82 8.12
C VAL A 90 -1.15 -30.71 7.39
N LEU A 91 -0.76 -31.96 7.18
CA LEU A 91 -1.54 -32.95 6.44
C LEU A 91 -2.01 -34.05 7.38
N GLU A 92 -3.22 -34.54 7.16
CA GLU A 92 -3.74 -35.78 7.74
C GLU A 92 -3.59 -36.90 6.73
N ILE A 93 -2.97 -37.98 7.17
CA ILE A 93 -2.79 -39.20 6.40
C ILE A 93 -3.64 -40.28 7.05
N THR A 94 -4.59 -40.80 6.28
CA THR A 94 -5.51 -41.85 6.72
C THR A 94 -5.33 -43.08 5.84
N LEU A 95 -5.01 -44.19 6.48
CA LEU A 95 -4.95 -45.51 5.87
C LEU A 95 -6.13 -46.34 6.33
N TYR A 96 -6.88 -46.88 5.37
CA TYR A 96 -7.91 -47.88 5.62
C TYR A 96 -7.40 -49.23 5.14
N GLY A 97 -7.39 -50.22 6.03
CA GLY A 97 -6.95 -51.59 5.77
C GLY A 97 -8.07 -52.62 5.90
N GLU A 98 -7.69 -53.88 6.04
CA GLU A 98 -8.62 -55.01 6.16
C GLU A 98 -9.36 -55.00 7.51
N GLY A 99 -10.65 -55.38 7.50
CA GLY A 99 -11.47 -55.47 8.71
C GLY A 99 -11.75 -54.13 9.41
N ASP A 100 -11.95 -53.06 8.64
CA ASP A 100 -12.22 -51.69 9.12
C ASP A 100 -11.07 -51.05 9.93
N ALA A 101 -9.84 -51.57 9.80
CA ALA A 101 -8.68 -50.95 10.44
C ALA A 101 -8.37 -49.56 9.85
N GLU A 102 -8.53 -48.51 10.64
CA GLU A 102 -8.16 -47.12 10.29
C GLU A 102 -6.91 -46.68 11.06
N THR A 103 -5.90 -46.17 10.36
CA THR A 103 -4.78 -45.46 10.97
C THR A 103 -4.71 -44.04 10.45
N ARG A 104 -4.77 -43.10 11.39
CA ARG A 104 -4.73 -41.66 11.11
C ARG A 104 -3.48 -41.03 11.72
N ARG A 105 -2.77 -40.21 10.95
CA ARG A 105 -1.59 -39.47 11.42
C ARG A 105 -1.62 -38.05 10.88
N VAL A 106 -1.37 -37.09 11.77
CA VAL A 106 -1.23 -35.68 11.43
C VAL A 106 0.26 -35.36 11.33
N LEU A 107 0.71 -34.94 10.15
CA LEU A 107 2.12 -34.73 9.82
C LEU A 107 2.33 -33.30 9.33
N PRO A 108 3.15 -32.49 10.02
CA PRO A 108 3.58 -31.19 9.50
C PRO A 108 4.62 -31.36 8.39
N ILE A 109 4.65 -30.43 7.44
CA ILE A 109 5.78 -30.27 6.51
C ILE A 109 6.91 -29.56 7.27
N ASP A 110 8.03 -30.26 7.40
CA ASP A 110 9.21 -29.79 8.13
C ASP A 110 9.95 -28.65 7.39
N PRO A 111 10.91 -27.96 8.05
CA PRO A 111 11.68 -26.89 7.41
C PRO A 111 12.52 -27.31 6.20
N ALA A 112 12.79 -28.61 6.03
CA ALA A 112 13.46 -29.16 4.86
C ALA A 112 12.48 -29.48 3.71
N GLY A 113 11.17 -29.23 3.91
CA GLY A 113 10.12 -29.42 2.92
C GLY A 113 9.59 -30.86 2.85
N ASN A 114 9.79 -31.67 3.88
CA ASN A 114 9.40 -33.08 3.87
C ASN A 114 8.31 -33.39 4.89
N ILE A 115 7.60 -34.50 4.67
CA ILE A 115 6.82 -35.19 5.70
C ILE A 115 7.55 -36.46 6.12
N THR A 116 7.50 -36.79 7.41
CA THR A 116 8.06 -38.05 7.91
C THR A 116 6.94 -38.96 8.36
N TYR A 117 6.78 -40.09 7.67
CA TYR A 117 5.79 -41.11 7.99
C TYR A 117 6.48 -42.43 8.33
N MET A 118 6.24 -42.97 9.53
CA MET A 118 6.98 -44.12 10.10
C MET A 118 7.21 -45.27 9.11
N LEU A 119 6.19 -45.65 8.34
CA LEU A 119 6.28 -46.77 7.40
C LEU A 119 7.08 -46.45 6.13
N LEU A 120 7.09 -45.19 5.70
CA LEU A 120 7.64 -44.75 4.41
C LEU A 120 8.94 -43.95 4.55
N GLY A 121 9.32 -43.60 5.77
CA GLY A 121 10.41 -42.66 6.05
C GLY A 121 10.03 -41.23 5.65
N THR A 122 11.03 -40.49 5.20
CA THR A 122 10.92 -39.09 4.79
C THR A 122 10.50 -39.00 3.31
N ILE A 123 9.51 -38.16 3.03
CA ILE A 123 8.95 -37.96 1.69
C ILE A 123 8.94 -36.46 1.37
N PRO A 124 9.51 -36.02 0.23
CA PRO A 124 9.43 -34.63 -0.21
C PRO A 124 7.98 -34.22 -0.48
N ALA A 125 7.55 -33.10 0.11
CA ALA A 125 6.19 -32.59 0.02
C ALA A 125 6.14 -31.14 -0.49
N ALA A 126 7.05 -30.28 -0.07
CA ALA A 126 7.08 -28.88 -0.48
C ALA A 126 7.25 -28.75 -2.01
N GLY A 127 6.51 -27.81 -2.60
CA GLY A 127 6.49 -27.56 -4.04
C GLY A 127 5.64 -28.53 -4.86
N ARG A 128 5.05 -29.56 -4.22
CA ARG A 128 4.12 -30.50 -4.87
C ARG A 128 2.68 -30.12 -4.62
N THR A 129 1.79 -30.56 -5.50
CA THR A 129 0.35 -30.58 -5.22
C THR A 129 0.00 -31.69 -4.24
N LEU A 130 -1.16 -31.58 -3.59
CA LEU A 130 -1.69 -32.64 -2.74
C LEU A 130 -1.86 -33.95 -3.51
N ASP A 131 -2.29 -33.89 -4.77
CA ASP A 131 -2.49 -35.06 -5.62
C ASP A 131 -1.17 -35.76 -5.98
N GLU A 132 -0.14 -34.98 -6.33
CA GLU A 132 1.21 -35.51 -6.61
C GLU A 132 1.79 -36.23 -5.39
N LEU A 133 1.69 -35.62 -4.21
CA LEU A 133 2.14 -36.23 -2.96
C LEU A 133 1.35 -37.51 -2.66
N THR A 134 0.02 -37.47 -2.81
CA THR A 134 -0.87 -38.61 -2.58
C THR A 134 -0.50 -39.77 -3.51
N GLN A 135 -0.21 -39.48 -4.77
CA GLN A 135 0.17 -40.51 -5.74
C GLN A 135 1.53 -41.14 -5.42
N ASP A 136 2.55 -40.35 -5.05
CA ASP A 136 3.85 -40.87 -4.62
C ASP A 136 3.70 -41.77 -3.39
N MET A 137 2.97 -41.32 -2.38
CA MET A 137 2.70 -42.10 -1.18
C MET A 137 1.95 -43.40 -1.48
N ARG A 138 0.95 -43.36 -2.37
CA ARG A 138 0.18 -44.54 -2.78
C ARG A 138 1.08 -45.60 -3.41
N VAL A 139 2.01 -45.19 -4.28
CA VAL A 139 2.98 -46.12 -4.90
C VAL A 139 3.87 -46.76 -3.83
N ARG A 140 4.40 -45.97 -2.90
CA ARG A 140 5.29 -46.47 -1.83
C ARG A 140 4.57 -47.38 -0.84
N ILE A 141 3.30 -47.10 -0.52
CA ILE A 141 2.48 -47.90 0.40
C ILE A 141 2.14 -49.25 -0.22
N ARG A 142 1.75 -49.29 -1.50
CA ARG A 142 1.43 -50.55 -2.19
C ARG A 142 2.62 -51.52 -2.28
N ALA A 143 3.84 -51.02 -2.22
CA ALA A 143 5.04 -51.85 -2.17
C ALA A 143 5.26 -52.52 -0.79
N LYS A 144 4.58 -52.06 0.26
CA LYS A 144 4.76 -52.53 1.65
C LYS A 144 3.52 -53.16 2.26
N LEU A 145 2.33 -52.76 1.81
CA LEU A 145 1.04 -53.21 2.34
C LEU A 145 0.10 -53.59 1.19
N ASN A 146 -0.57 -54.73 1.34
CA ASN A 146 -1.66 -55.16 0.45
C ASN A 146 -3.00 -54.58 0.95
N TYR A 147 -3.94 -54.37 0.04
CA TYR A 147 -5.34 -54.02 0.34
C TYR A 147 -5.53 -52.79 1.27
N VAL A 148 -4.83 -51.69 0.97
CA VAL A 148 -4.97 -50.42 1.71
C VAL A 148 -5.43 -49.26 0.82
N ILE A 149 -6.37 -48.47 1.33
CA ILE A 149 -6.82 -47.21 0.73
C ILE A 149 -6.14 -46.06 1.46
N LEU A 150 -5.45 -45.21 0.70
CA LEU A 150 -4.79 -44.00 1.21
C LEU A 150 -5.66 -42.79 0.93
N ASN A 151 -5.95 -42.02 1.98
CA ASN A 151 -6.44 -40.65 1.90
C ASN A 151 -5.41 -39.68 2.49
N VAL A 152 -5.17 -38.56 1.82
CA VAL A 152 -4.32 -37.47 2.31
C VAL A 152 -5.13 -36.18 2.20
N GLY A 153 -5.34 -35.50 3.31
CA GLY A 153 -6.11 -34.25 3.37
C GLY A 153 -5.37 -33.15 4.12
N PRO A 154 -5.59 -31.87 3.80
CA PRO A 154 -5.02 -30.78 4.58
C PRO A 154 -5.77 -30.61 5.90
N VAL A 155 -5.02 -30.53 7.01
CA VAL A 155 -5.54 -30.08 8.32
C VAL A 155 -5.38 -28.57 8.44
N LYS A 156 -4.24 -28.05 7.96
CA LYS A 156 -3.91 -26.63 7.97
C LYS A 156 -3.07 -26.28 6.75
N LEU A 157 -3.48 -25.27 6.01
CA LEU A 157 -2.70 -24.66 4.93
C LEU A 157 -2.03 -23.40 5.47
N GLY A 158 -0.84 -23.55 6.04
CA GLY A 158 -0.10 -22.50 6.74
C GLY A 158 1.06 -21.91 5.93
N SER A 159 1.39 -22.49 4.78
CA SER A 159 2.56 -22.07 3.97
C SER A 159 2.28 -20.87 3.07
N GLN A 160 1.01 -20.61 2.75
CA GLN A 160 0.58 -19.49 1.93
C GLN A 160 -0.37 -18.63 2.74
N THR A 161 0.12 -17.46 3.16
CA THR A 161 -0.60 -16.54 4.05
C THR A 161 -0.58 -15.12 3.49
N PHE A 162 -1.53 -14.30 3.95
CA PHE A 162 -1.52 -12.86 3.78
C PHE A 162 -1.71 -12.20 5.16
N THR A 163 -1.33 -10.93 5.27
CA THR A 163 -1.42 -10.19 6.54
C THR A 163 -2.47 -9.10 6.42
N VAL A 164 -3.30 -8.95 7.45
CA VAL A 164 -4.28 -7.87 7.53
C VAL A 164 -4.03 -7.07 8.80
N LEU A 165 -3.86 -5.75 8.66
CA LEU A 165 -3.46 -4.83 9.72
C LEU A 165 -4.39 -3.63 9.82
N GLY A 166 -4.34 -2.96 10.98
CA GLY A 166 -5.03 -1.71 11.23
C GLY A 166 -6.44 -1.87 11.79
N GLN A 167 -7.37 -1.01 11.39
CA GLN A 167 -8.63 -0.75 12.08
C GLN A 167 -9.74 -1.76 11.75
N LEU A 168 -9.44 -3.05 11.95
CA LEU A 168 -10.36 -4.16 11.73
C LEU A 168 -10.64 -4.87 13.05
N TYR A 169 -11.66 -5.73 13.09
CA TYR A 169 -11.98 -6.47 14.32
C TYR A 169 -10.89 -7.49 14.69
N LYS A 170 -10.25 -8.11 13.71
CA LYS A 170 -9.24 -9.16 13.90
C LYS A 170 -8.01 -8.94 13.00
N PRO A 171 -7.17 -7.93 13.27
CA PRO A 171 -5.93 -7.74 12.53
C PRO A 171 -4.92 -8.85 12.88
N GLN A 172 -4.56 -9.69 11.91
CA GLN A 172 -3.63 -10.81 12.06
C GLN A 172 -3.18 -11.39 10.71
N VAL A 173 -2.38 -12.46 10.76
CA VAL A 173 -2.00 -13.26 9.60
C VAL A 173 -3.08 -14.30 9.31
N TYR A 174 -3.48 -14.41 8.05
CA TYR A 174 -4.52 -15.31 7.56
C TYR A 174 -3.96 -16.31 6.55
N PRO A 175 -4.38 -17.60 6.61
CA PRO A 175 -4.11 -18.54 5.53
C PRO A 175 -4.94 -18.21 4.29
N LEU A 176 -4.36 -18.38 3.10
CA LEU A 176 -5.11 -18.29 1.85
C LEU A 176 -6.02 -19.51 1.69
N GLN A 177 -7.30 -19.26 1.43
CA GLN A 177 -8.31 -20.30 1.22
C GLN A 177 -8.75 -20.29 -0.25
N GLY A 178 -7.96 -20.94 -1.10
CA GLY A 178 -8.21 -20.93 -2.54
C GLY A 178 -8.07 -19.52 -3.14
N ARG A 179 -9.02 -19.14 -4.00
CA ARG A 179 -9.09 -17.78 -4.56
C ARG A 179 -9.72 -16.85 -3.55
N THR A 180 -8.92 -15.93 -3.01
CA THR A 180 -9.33 -14.94 -2.02
C THR A 180 -9.18 -13.56 -2.64
N TYR A 181 -10.23 -12.75 -2.60
CA TYR A 181 -10.21 -11.36 -3.05
C TYR A 181 -10.09 -10.39 -1.87
N LEU A 182 -9.84 -9.11 -2.17
CA LEU A 182 -9.64 -8.08 -1.16
C LEU A 182 -10.83 -7.94 -0.20
N LEU A 183 -12.06 -7.98 -0.71
CA LEU A 183 -13.26 -7.99 0.14
C LEU A 183 -13.36 -9.23 1.03
N ASP A 184 -12.96 -10.41 0.52
CA ASP A 184 -12.94 -11.65 1.32
C ASP A 184 -11.94 -11.51 2.47
N ALA A 185 -10.76 -10.96 2.20
CA ALA A 185 -9.72 -10.71 3.20
C ALA A 185 -10.20 -9.74 4.30
N ILE A 186 -10.90 -8.66 3.93
CA ILE A 186 -11.50 -7.72 4.88
C ILE A 186 -12.59 -8.41 5.72
N ALA A 187 -13.43 -9.24 5.11
CA ALA A 187 -14.47 -10.01 5.80
C ALA A 187 -13.88 -11.05 6.75
N MET A 188 -12.82 -11.76 6.35
CA MET A 188 -12.07 -12.70 7.20
C MET A 188 -11.45 -12.00 8.43
N ALA A 189 -11.07 -10.73 8.28
CA ALA A 189 -10.63 -9.85 9.37
C ALA A 189 -11.78 -9.34 10.27
N GLY A 190 -13.01 -9.80 10.04
CA GLY A 190 -14.20 -9.42 10.79
C GLY A 190 -14.83 -8.11 10.34
N GLY A 191 -14.35 -7.52 9.24
CA GLY A 191 -14.81 -6.24 8.73
C GLY A 191 -14.28 -5.02 9.50
N PRO A 192 -14.65 -3.81 9.06
CA PRO A 192 -14.26 -2.56 9.69
C PRO A 192 -14.74 -2.47 11.14
N LYS A 193 -13.80 -2.25 12.07
CA LYS A 193 -14.10 -1.97 13.48
C LYS A 193 -14.76 -0.61 13.67
N VAL A 194 -16.05 -0.58 14.01
CA VAL A 194 -16.76 0.66 14.36
C VAL A 194 -16.24 1.21 15.69
N GLY A 195 -15.93 2.51 15.74
CA GLY A 195 -15.53 3.21 16.95
C GLY A 195 -16.73 3.78 17.69
N ILE A 196 -16.59 4.05 18.99
CA ILE A 196 -17.55 4.86 19.74
C ILE A 196 -16.86 6.19 20.08
N ILE A 197 -17.39 7.29 19.56
CA ILE A 197 -16.92 8.64 19.85
C ILE A 197 -18.09 9.38 20.49
N ARG A 198 -17.95 9.74 21.77
CA ARG A 198 -18.98 10.49 22.53
C ARG A 198 -20.36 9.81 22.47
N ASP A 199 -20.38 8.51 22.74
CA ASP A 199 -21.57 7.64 22.72
C ASP A 199 -22.27 7.50 21.34
N VAL A 200 -21.58 7.89 20.26
CA VAL A 200 -22.05 7.71 18.89
C VAL A 200 -21.11 6.75 18.16
N SER A 201 -21.70 5.79 17.44
CA SER A 201 -20.95 4.93 16.53
C SER A 201 -20.36 5.78 15.40
N ALA A 202 -19.05 5.71 15.22
CA ALA A 202 -18.33 6.46 14.21
C ALA A 202 -17.41 5.52 13.42
N ASP A 203 -17.40 5.70 12.11
CA ASP A 203 -16.40 5.08 11.26
C ASP A 203 -15.04 5.69 11.57
N ILE A 204 -14.09 4.83 11.93
CA ILE A 204 -12.74 5.22 12.33
C ILE A 204 -11.69 4.65 11.38
N HIS A 205 -12.12 4.26 10.18
CA HIS A 205 -11.31 3.72 9.10
C HIS A 205 -10.96 4.82 8.12
N ASP A 206 -9.72 4.81 7.65
CA ASP A 206 -9.27 5.70 6.60
C ASP A 206 -9.04 4.90 5.31
N TYR A 207 -10.13 4.64 4.58
CA TYR A 207 -10.06 3.93 3.30
C TYR A 207 -9.33 4.74 2.21
N ALA A 208 -9.28 6.06 2.32
CA ALA A 208 -8.53 6.88 1.37
C ALA A 208 -7.03 6.54 1.44
N HIS A 209 -6.50 6.26 2.64
CA HIS A 209 -5.08 5.93 2.82
C HIS A 209 -4.81 4.44 3.05
N ALA A 210 -5.81 3.58 2.86
CA ALA A 210 -5.62 2.13 2.89
C ALA A 210 -4.67 1.67 1.78
N THR A 211 -3.90 0.61 2.06
CA THR A 211 -2.90 0.09 1.14
C THR A 211 -2.93 -1.42 1.08
N LEU A 212 -2.67 -1.94 -0.13
CA LEU A 212 -2.31 -3.32 -0.38
C LEU A 212 -0.84 -3.32 -0.82
N VAL A 213 0.04 -3.94 -0.05
CA VAL A 213 1.46 -4.07 -0.37
C VAL A 213 1.74 -5.49 -0.86
N ARG A 214 2.29 -5.62 -2.07
CA ARG A 214 2.65 -6.88 -2.72
C ARG A 214 4.11 -6.85 -3.14
N GLY A 215 4.91 -7.78 -2.63
CA GLY A 215 6.33 -7.84 -2.97
C GLY A 215 7.13 -6.57 -2.65
N GLY A 216 6.65 -5.75 -1.71
CA GLY A 216 7.24 -4.46 -1.35
C GLY A 216 6.75 -3.26 -2.17
N GLU A 217 5.85 -3.47 -3.14
CA GLU A 217 5.21 -2.39 -3.91
C GLU A 217 3.75 -2.21 -3.48
N VAL A 218 3.26 -0.96 -3.49
CA VAL A 218 1.85 -0.68 -3.23
C VAL A 218 1.06 -0.95 -4.50
N VAL A 219 0.10 -1.87 -4.40
CA VAL A 219 -0.87 -2.17 -5.45
C VAL A 219 -1.91 -1.04 -5.49
N PRO A 220 -2.19 -0.45 -6.66
CA PRO A 220 -3.05 0.72 -6.76
C PRO A 220 -4.54 0.38 -6.69
N VAL A 221 -4.99 0.07 -5.49
CA VAL A 221 -6.39 -0.21 -5.21
C VAL A 221 -7.04 1.01 -4.57
N ASP A 222 -8.18 1.43 -5.13
CA ASP A 222 -9.04 2.43 -4.52
C ASP A 222 -10.00 1.76 -3.54
N PHE A 223 -9.58 1.65 -2.28
CA PHE A 223 -10.37 1.02 -1.22
C PHE A 223 -11.67 1.76 -0.93
N GLU A 224 -11.70 3.09 -1.11
CA GLU A 224 -12.91 3.88 -0.91
C GLU A 224 -13.95 3.55 -1.98
N ARG A 225 -13.55 3.48 -3.26
CA ARG A 225 -14.44 3.02 -4.33
C ARG A 225 -14.90 1.58 -4.11
N LEU A 226 -13.99 0.70 -3.68
CA LEU A 226 -14.31 -0.70 -3.42
C LEU A 226 -15.38 -0.86 -2.34
N VAL A 227 -15.14 -0.25 -1.17
CA VAL A 227 -15.95 -0.50 0.04
C VAL A 227 -17.17 0.41 0.09
N ASN A 228 -17.00 1.72 -0.17
CA ASN A 228 -18.09 2.69 0.01
C ASN A 228 -18.94 2.88 -1.25
N LYS A 229 -18.36 2.67 -2.45
CA LYS A 229 -19.07 2.82 -3.74
C LYS A 229 -19.37 1.49 -4.43
N ALA A 230 -19.06 0.36 -3.78
CA ALA A 230 -19.28 -1.00 -4.28
C ALA A 230 -18.67 -1.25 -5.68
N ASP A 231 -17.55 -0.60 -5.98
CA ASP A 231 -16.88 -0.74 -7.27
C ASP A 231 -16.02 -2.01 -7.29
N THR A 232 -16.61 -3.07 -7.83
CA THR A 232 -15.95 -4.38 -7.93
C THR A 232 -14.71 -4.42 -8.83
N SER A 233 -14.47 -3.40 -9.66
CA SER A 233 -13.24 -3.29 -10.46
C SER A 233 -11.99 -3.16 -9.58
N GLN A 234 -12.16 -2.70 -8.34
CA GLN A 234 -11.10 -2.55 -7.35
C GLN A 234 -10.89 -3.82 -6.51
N ASN A 235 -11.74 -4.85 -6.67
CA ASN A 235 -11.68 -6.08 -5.88
C ASN A 235 -10.62 -7.03 -6.44
N VAL A 236 -9.35 -6.71 -6.21
CA VAL A 236 -8.21 -7.51 -6.69
C VAL A 236 -8.04 -8.81 -5.91
N GLU A 237 -7.47 -9.82 -6.57
CA GLU A 237 -7.09 -11.08 -5.92
C GLU A 237 -5.94 -10.83 -4.93
N VAL A 238 -6.02 -11.44 -3.75
CA VAL A 238 -5.00 -11.40 -2.70
C VAL A 238 -4.05 -12.58 -2.88
N LEU A 239 -2.76 -12.30 -2.90
CA LEU A 239 -1.70 -13.29 -3.11
C LEU A 239 -0.92 -13.57 -1.83
N ALA A 240 -0.17 -14.68 -1.85
CA ALA A 240 0.66 -15.06 -0.73
C ALA A 240 1.74 -14.00 -0.48
N GLY A 241 1.86 -13.55 0.78
CA GLY A 241 2.77 -12.48 1.20
C GLY A 241 2.19 -11.07 1.10
N ASP A 242 0.97 -10.90 0.58
CA ASP A 242 0.32 -9.59 0.56
C ASP A 242 0.09 -9.06 1.98
N ILE A 243 0.22 -7.73 2.14
CA ILE A 243 -0.09 -7.01 3.37
C ILE A 243 -1.18 -6.00 3.07
N ILE A 244 -2.34 -6.19 3.67
CA ILE A 244 -3.46 -5.27 3.62
C ILE A 244 -3.45 -4.45 4.90
N MET A 245 -3.44 -3.13 4.76
CA MET A 245 -3.41 -2.22 5.89
C MET A 245 -4.56 -1.21 5.74
N ILE A 246 -5.37 -1.07 6.80
CA ILE A 246 -6.45 -0.08 6.88
C ILE A 246 -6.17 0.85 8.05
N PRO A 247 -5.71 2.09 7.80
CA PRO A 247 -5.29 2.99 8.87
C PRO A 247 -6.49 3.52 9.66
N SER A 248 -6.22 4.01 10.87
CA SER A 248 -7.21 4.67 11.71
C SER A 248 -7.35 6.14 11.31
N ALA A 249 -8.59 6.58 11.07
CA ALA A 249 -8.91 7.98 10.81
C ALA A 249 -8.63 8.89 12.04
N LEU A 250 -8.49 8.30 13.24
CA LEU A 250 -8.22 9.03 14.48
C LEU A 250 -6.76 9.40 14.65
N GLU A 251 -5.83 8.65 14.04
CA GLU A 251 -4.40 8.90 14.21
C GLU A 251 -3.95 10.19 13.53
N ARG A 252 -4.68 10.67 12.51
CA ARG A 252 -4.45 11.94 11.80
C ARG A 252 -2.95 12.25 11.68
N LYS A 253 -2.19 11.47 10.93
CA LYS A 253 -0.75 11.67 10.73
C LYS A 253 -0.46 12.29 9.37
N ILE A 254 0.64 13.03 9.28
CA ILE A 254 1.30 13.39 8.02
C ILE A 254 2.60 12.59 7.95
N TYR A 255 3.01 12.13 6.77
CA TYR A 255 4.20 11.30 6.64
C TYR A 255 5.32 12.07 5.94
N ALA A 256 6.38 12.41 6.69
CA ALA A 256 7.58 13.02 6.16
C ALA A 256 8.59 11.91 5.78
N LEU A 257 8.72 11.62 4.49
CA LEU A 257 9.45 10.48 3.96
C LEU A 257 10.53 10.90 2.95
N GLY A 258 11.39 9.95 2.55
CA GLY A 258 12.45 10.19 1.58
C GLY A 258 13.69 10.85 2.18
N ALA A 259 14.32 11.75 1.45
CA ALA A 259 15.61 12.37 1.78
C ALA A 259 15.53 13.46 2.86
N PHE A 260 14.72 13.27 3.91
CA PHE A 260 14.79 14.08 5.12
C PHE A 260 15.91 13.62 6.04
N ASN A 261 16.34 14.47 6.98
CA ASN A 261 17.29 14.06 8.02
C ASN A 261 16.65 13.09 9.02
N ASN A 262 15.38 13.31 9.37
CA ASN A 262 14.60 12.44 10.26
C ASN A 262 13.26 12.06 9.61
N PRO A 263 13.23 11.07 8.69
CA PRO A 263 11.98 10.58 8.09
C PRO A 263 11.07 9.94 9.15
N GLN A 264 9.81 10.39 9.25
CA GLN A 264 8.87 9.95 10.30
C GLN A 264 7.41 10.31 10.00
N GLY A 265 6.49 9.68 10.72
CA GLY A 265 5.11 10.16 10.85
C GLY A 265 5.04 11.31 11.85
N ILE A 266 4.30 12.36 11.51
CA ILE A 266 4.11 13.57 12.31
C ILE A 266 2.63 13.65 12.68
N GLN A 267 2.34 13.84 13.97
CA GLN A 267 0.97 14.03 14.44
C GLN A 267 0.39 15.32 13.86
N PHE A 268 -0.75 15.23 13.19
CA PHE A 268 -1.51 16.40 12.76
C PHE A 268 -2.18 17.02 13.99
N ALA A 269 -1.71 18.19 14.39
CA ALA A 269 -2.17 18.85 15.62
C ALA A 269 -3.33 19.82 15.36
N SER A 270 -3.34 20.53 14.23
CA SER A 270 -4.35 21.55 13.94
C SER A 270 -4.42 21.91 12.45
N SER A 271 -5.43 22.70 12.08
CA SER A 271 -5.59 23.27 10.73
C SER A 271 -4.46 24.20 10.28
N GLN A 272 -3.43 24.42 11.10
CA GLN A 272 -2.24 25.21 10.77
C GLN A 272 -1.01 24.35 10.48
N THR A 273 -1.10 23.02 10.51
CA THR A 273 0.04 22.17 10.15
C THR A 273 0.40 22.39 8.68
N SER A 274 1.61 22.88 8.45
CA SER A 274 2.08 23.35 7.15
C SER A 274 3.33 22.60 6.68
N LEU A 275 3.71 22.80 5.41
CA LEU A 275 4.94 22.24 4.85
C LEU A 275 6.17 22.71 5.63
N MET A 276 6.24 23.98 6.04
CA MET A 276 7.39 24.46 6.82
C MET A 276 7.45 23.80 8.20
N ASN A 277 6.30 23.59 8.84
CA ASN A 277 6.24 22.88 10.11
C ASN A 277 6.78 21.44 9.98
N VAL A 278 6.39 20.73 8.92
CA VAL A 278 6.89 19.38 8.63
C VAL A 278 8.39 19.37 8.36
N LEU A 279 8.89 20.32 7.57
CA LEU A 279 10.32 20.44 7.27
C LEU A 279 11.15 20.61 8.54
N VAL A 280 10.69 21.44 9.48
CA VAL A 280 11.39 21.66 10.76
C VAL A 280 11.37 20.38 11.60
N GLN A 281 10.22 19.72 11.73
CA GLN A 281 10.10 18.49 12.52
C GLN A 281 10.92 17.32 11.93
N ALA A 282 10.97 17.21 10.61
CA ALA A 282 11.78 16.22 9.89
C ALA A 282 13.29 16.56 9.86
N GLY A 283 13.70 17.66 10.51
CA GLY A 283 15.09 18.11 10.56
C GLY A 283 15.62 18.70 9.26
N GLY A 284 14.75 19.05 8.33
CA GLY A 284 15.06 19.54 6.99
C GLY A 284 15.46 18.44 6.01
N ILE A 285 15.60 18.83 4.75
CA ILE A 285 16.09 17.95 3.68
C ILE A 285 17.57 17.66 3.91
N ASN A 286 17.96 16.39 3.78
CA ASN A 286 19.35 15.97 3.84
C ASN A 286 20.08 16.51 2.60
N ARG A 287 21.04 17.43 2.80
CA ARG A 287 21.77 18.10 1.71
C ARG A 287 22.68 17.18 0.91
N THR A 288 23.07 16.06 1.49
CA THR A 288 23.93 15.07 0.84
C THR A 288 23.11 14.23 -0.13
N THR A 289 21.95 13.75 0.31
CA THR A 289 21.13 12.77 -0.42
C THR A 289 19.94 13.35 -1.15
N GLY A 290 19.39 14.48 -0.70
CA GLY A 290 18.24 15.17 -1.29
C GLY A 290 18.63 16.21 -2.35
N ASP A 291 17.77 16.39 -3.34
CA ASP A 291 18.00 17.29 -4.48
C ASP A 291 17.50 18.73 -4.25
N GLY A 292 16.77 18.96 -3.16
CA GLY A 292 16.17 20.25 -2.81
C GLY A 292 14.68 20.34 -3.10
N HIS A 293 14.07 19.34 -3.72
CA HIS A 293 12.62 19.31 -3.97
C HIS A 293 11.88 18.49 -2.92
N VAL A 294 10.60 18.83 -2.75
CA VAL A 294 9.64 18.08 -1.94
C VAL A 294 8.38 17.85 -2.77
N LEU A 295 7.86 16.63 -2.72
CA LEU A 295 6.52 16.30 -3.22
C LEU A 295 5.53 16.28 -2.05
N ILE A 296 4.37 16.87 -2.26
CA ILE A 296 3.20 16.66 -1.41
C ILE A 296 2.25 15.78 -2.20
N ILE A 297 1.97 14.59 -1.69
CA ILE A 297 1.04 13.62 -2.28
C ILE A 297 -0.18 13.56 -1.36
N ARG A 298 -1.36 13.80 -1.93
CA ARG A 298 -2.63 13.91 -1.22
C ARG A 298 -3.69 13.03 -1.84
N GLY A 299 -4.53 12.47 -0.98
CA GLY A 299 -5.62 11.56 -1.37
C GLY A 299 -5.13 10.13 -1.49
N ASN A 300 -5.88 9.32 -2.23
CA ASN A 300 -5.65 7.88 -2.22
C ASN A 300 -4.43 7.44 -3.04
N THR A 301 -3.93 6.25 -2.69
CA THR A 301 -2.76 5.66 -3.36
C THR A 301 -3.08 5.09 -4.74
N ALA A 302 -4.31 5.26 -5.26
CA ALA A 302 -4.69 4.90 -6.63
C ALA A 302 -4.72 6.14 -7.56
N ASN A 303 -5.19 7.30 -7.11
CA ASN A 303 -5.39 8.52 -7.88
C ASN A 303 -4.92 9.75 -7.10
N PRO A 304 -3.61 9.87 -6.80
CA PRO A 304 -3.13 10.94 -5.94
C PRO A 304 -3.07 12.28 -6.67
N LYS A 305 -3.32 13.33 -5.90
CA LYS A 305 -2.96 14.70 -6.26
C LYS A 305 -1.54 14.95 -5.77
N VAL A 306 -0.69 15.49 -6.63
CA VAL A 306 0.73 15.71 -6.34
C VAL A 306 1.09 17.17 -6.57
N MET A 307 1.82 17.77 -5.64
CA MET A 307 2.39 19.11 -5.77
C MET A 307 3.90 19.03 -5.59
N LEU A 308 4.66 19.56 -6.54
CA LEU A 308 6.10 19.72 -6.45
C LEU A 308 6.43 21.08 -5.82
N MET A 309 7.38 21.10 -4.89
CA MET A 309 7.87 22.31 -4.24
C MET A 309 9.40 22.35 -4.32
N ASP A 310 9.96 23.47 -4.81
CA ASP A 310 11.40 23.72 -4.73
C ASP A 310 11.73 24.35 -3.37
N MET A 311 12.52 23.62 -2.59
CA MET A 311 12.99 23.98 -1.26
C MET A 311 14.51 24.19 -1.23
N SER A 312 15.17 24.30 -2.38
CA SER A 312 16.63 24.42 -2.51
C SER A 312 17.21 25.63 -1.76
N GLN A 313 16.42 26.69 -1.61
CA GLN A 313 16.80 27.92 -0.90
C GLN A 313 16.51 27.88 0.61
N PHE A 314 15.91 26.80 1.12
CA PHE A 314 15.54 26.68 2.53
C PHE A 314 16.69 26.11 3.39
N ASP A 315 17.10 26.85 4.42
CA ASP A 315 18.14 26.45 5.37
C ASP A 315 17.59 26.49 6.81
N VAL A 316 17.35 25.32 7.41
CA VAL A 316 16.84 25.20 8.80
C VAL A 316 17.77 25.86 9.83
N LYS A 317 19.08 25.95 9.54
CA LYS A 317 20.08 26.51 10.47
C LYS A 317 20.22 28.02 10.36
N LYS A 318 19.77 28.61 9.25
CA LYS A 318 19.73 30.06 9.06
C LYS A 318 18.26 30.46 9.16
N ALA A 319 17.81 30.89 10.34
CA ALA A 319 16.48 31.44 10.59
C ALA A 319 16.24 32.77 9.86
N ARG A 320 16.48 32.80 8.56
CA ARG A 320 16.31 33.92 7.65
C ARG A 320 15.52 33.39 6.46
N VAL A 321 14.21 33.36 6.67
CA VAL A 321 13.19 33.34 5.63
C VAL A 321 13.44 34.56 4.74
N PHE A 322 14.00 34.38 3.54
CA PHE A 322 14.08 35.47 2.56
C PHE A 322 13.65 34.99 1.18
N LYS A 323 12.66 35.73 0.65
CA LYS A 323 12.12 35.70 -0.72
C LYS A 323 11.51 34.34 -1.07
N ILE A 324 10.28 34.05 -0.62
CA ILE A 324 9.06 34.41 -1.35
C ILE A 324 9.39 34.77 -2.80
N LEU A 325 9.70 33.74 -3.61
CA LEU A 325 9.82 33.82 -5.05
C LEU A 325 8.62 34.61 -5.59
N GLY A 326 8.85 35.80 -6.14
CA GLY A 326 7.86 36.57 -6.91
C GLY A 326 6.52 36.90 -6.23
N GLY A 327 6.42 36.94 -4.90
CA GLY A 327 5.20 37.39 -4.20
C GLY A 327 4.11 36.32 -4.01
N ARG A 328 4.38 35.02 -4.21
CA ARG A 328 3.40 33.94 -3.98
C ARG A 328 3.99 32.70 -3.27
N SER A 329 4.45 32.84 -2.03
CA SER A 329 4.69 31.66 -1.18
C SER A 329 3.75 31.69 0.01
N MET A 330 2.55 31.12 -0.18
CA MET A 330 1.75 30.68 0.95
C MET A 330 2.36 29.37 1.42
N ASP A 331 2.80 29.30 2.66
CA ASP A 331 3.19 28.05 3.30
C ASP A 331 2.02 27.05 3.13
N VAL A 332 2.28 25.93 2.47
CA VAL A 332 1.21 25.01 2.05
C VAL A 332 0.63 24.35 3.28
N VAL A 333 -0.66 24.58 3.52
CA VAL A 333 -1.39 23.89 4.59
C VAL A 333 -1.65 22.45 4.19
N LEU A 334 -1.26 21.54 5.08
CA LEU A 334 -1.35 20.11 4.87
C LEU A 334 -2.67 19.56 5.42
N GLN A 335 -3.01 18.35 4.98
CA GLN A 335 -4.15 17.59 5.44
C GLN A 335 -3.69 16.29 6.12
N PRO A 336 -4.50 15.72 7.03
CA PRO A 336 -4.26 14.37 7.52
C PRO A 336 -4.10 13.37 6.36
N GLY A 337 -3.11 12.50 6.45
CA GLY A 337 -2.79 11.51 5.43
C GLY A 337 -1.85 12.01 4.31
N ASP A 338 -1.59 13.33 4.22
CA ASP A 338 -0.61 13.86 3.27
C ASP A 338 0.75 13.17 3.44
N ILE A 339 1.35 12.79 2.31
CA ILE A 339 2.73 12.29 2.24
C ILE A 339 3.60 13.44 1.75
N VAL A 340 4.51 13.88 2.59
CA VAL A 340 5.53 14.86 2.25
C VAL A 340 6.82 14.09 1.96
N TYR A 341 7.26 14.07 0.72
CA TYR A 341 8.38 13.25 0.26
C TYR A 341 9.55 14.12 -0.22
N ALA A 342 10.67 14.10 0.50
CA ALA A 342 11.90 14.76 0.07
C ALA A 342 12.58 13.95 -1.04
N VAL A 343 12.78 14.58 -2.19
CA VAL A 343 13.24 13.90 -3.40
C VAL A 343 14.75 13.60 -3.33
N PRO A 344 15.19 12.35 -3.55
CA PRO A 344 16.61 12.03 -3.60
C PRO A 344 17.29 12.50 -4.90
N LYS A 345 18.60 12.75 -4.88
CA LYS A 345 19.39 13.19 -6.06
C LYS A 345 19.43 12.20 -7.24
N LYS A 346 18.96 10.97 -7.07
CA LYS A 346 19.13 9.87 -8.03
C LYS A 346 17.99 9.72 -9.05
N PHE A 347 17.05 10.66 -9.09
CA PHE A 347 15.84 10.53 -9.91
C PHE A 347 15.88 11.33 -11.20
N GLY A 348 15.38 10.72 -12.28
CA GLY A 348 15.27 11.32 -13.60
C GLY A 348 13.86 11.78 -13.96
N TYR A 349 12.84 11.01 -13.58
CA TYR A 349 11.45 11.22 -14.00
C TYR A 349 10.50 11.36 -12.82
N PHE A 350 9.46 12.18 -12.99
CA PHE A 350 8.46 12.45 -11.98
C PHE A 350 7.72 11.18 -11.52
N ARG A 351 7.39 10.28 -12.45
CA ARG A 351 6.73 9.00 -12.13
C ARG A 351 7.51 8.14 -11.14
N ASP A 352 8.84 8.09 -11.29
CA ASP A 352 9.70 7.22 -10.48
C ASP A 352 9.73 7.71 -9.03
N VAL A 353 9.74 9.03 -8.85
CA VAL A 353 9.69 9.67 -7.52
C VAL A 353 8.35 9.42 -6.85
N ILE A 354 7.23 9.58 -7.58
CA ILE A 354 5.89 9.29 -7.03
C ILE A 354 5.78 7.81 -6.66
N LYS A 355 6.18 6.90 -7.55
CA LYS A 355 6.17 5.45 -7.28
C LYS A 355 6.95 5.13 -6.02
N GLN A 356 8.17 5.68 -5.88
CA GLN A 356 8.97 5.47 -4.69
C GLN A 356 8.32 6.07 -3.43
N ALA A 357 7.75 7.26 -3.52
CA ALA A 357 7.09 7.91 -2.40
C ALA A 357 5.91 7.09 -1.88
N ILE A 358 5.04 6.61 -2.77
CA ILE A 358 3.89 5.77 -2.44
C ILE A 358 4.35 4.42 -1.86
N ASN A 359 5.34 3.77 -2.46
CA ASN A 359 5.89 2.50 -1.94
C ASN A 359 6.52 2.68 -0.55
N THR A 360 7.26 3.78 -0.35
CA THR A 360 7.84 4.12 0.97
C THR A 360 6.74 4.36 2.00
N PHE A 361 5.66 5.01 1.60
CA PHE A 361 4.51 5.24 2.48
C PHE A 361 3.81 3.93 2.88
N GLY A 362 3.40 3.10 1.92
CA GLY A 362 2.69 1.85 2.24
C GLY A 362 3.52 0.90 3.10
N THR A 363 4.82 0.80 2.83
CA THR A 363 5.74 0.00 3.66
C THR A 363 5.93 0.58 5.05
N ARG A 364 6.10 1.91 5.18
CA ARG A 364 6.21 2.59 6.47
C ARG A 364 4.95 2.41 7.31
N LEU A 365 3.79 2.59 6.69
CA LEU A 365 2.48 2.51 7.32
C LEU A 365 2.18 1.08 7.81
N SER A 366 2.48 0.07 7.00
CA SER A 366 2.41 -1.34 7.40
C SER A 366 3.34 -1.63 8.59
N ALA A 367 4.56 -1.08 8.59
CA ALA A 367 5.52 -1.28 9.68
C ALA A 367 5.07 -0.61 10.99
N ASP A 368 4.48 0.59 10.93
CA ASP A 368 3.89 1.25 12.10
C ASP A 368 2.75 0.44 12.69
N ALA A 369 1.80 0.00 11.85
CA ALA A 369 0.69 -0.83 12.31
C ALA A 369 1.16 -2.16 12.92
N ALA A 370 2.19 -2.78 12.35
CA ALA A 370 2.78 -3.99 12.93
C ALA A 370 3.37 -3.72 14.33
N LYS A 371 4.07 -2.59 14.51
CA LYS A 371 4.62 -2.19 15.81
C LYS A 371 3.53 -2.02 16.87
N ASP A 372 2.40 -1.43 16.50
CA ASP A 372 1.28 -1.21 17.43
C ASP A 372 0.66 -2.53 17.92
N ILE A 373 0.51 -3.52 17.04
CA ILE A 373 0.07 -4.88 17.43
C ILE A 373 1.04 -5.50 18.44
N TRP A 374 2.35 -5.36 18.21
CA TRP A 374 3.37 -5.86 19.13
C TRP A 374 3.30 -5.18 20.49
N GLN A 375 3.09 -3.86 20.52
CA GLN A 375 2.97 -3.10 21.76
C GLN A 375 1.71 -3.48 22.55
N GLN A 376 0.56 -3.63 21.88
CA GLN A 376 -0.69 -4.07 22.52
C GLN A 376 -0.58 -5.47 23.12
N LYS A 377 0.08 -6.41 22.43
CA LYS A 377 0.29 -7.78 22.95
C LYS A 377 1.27 -7.87 24.12
N LEU A 378 2.13 -6.86 24.29
CA LEU A 378 3.11 -6.81 25.38
C LEU A 378 2.59 -6.10 26.62
N ASP A 379 1.40 -5.47 26.58
CA ASP A 379 0.78 -4.88 27.76
C ASP A 379 0.08 -5.99 28.58
N PRO A 380 0.63 -6.45 29.71
CA PRO A 380 0.08 -7.56 30.48
C PRO A 380 -1.24 -7.21 31.20
N PHE A 381 -1.70 -5.97 31.09
CA PHE A 381 -2.83 -5.42 31.83
C PHE A 381 -4.06 -5.10 30.98
N ASP A 382 -4.03 -5.29 29.66
CA ASP A 382 -5.24 -5.19 28.83
C ASP A 382 -6.06 -6.50 28.88
N PHE A 383 -6.58 -6.79 30.07
CA PHE A 383 -7.70 -7.72 30.19
C PHE A 383 -8.92 -7.01 29.61
N GLY A 384 -9.32 -7.48 28.42
CA GLY A 384 -10.50 -7.03 27.70
C GLY A 384 -11.61 -6.60 28.66
N GLY A 385 -12.00 -5.34 28.53
CA GLY A 385 -13.01 -4.71 29.36
C GLY A 385 -14.38 -5.34 29.15
N ASP A 386 -14.61 -6.50 29.75
CA ASP A 386 -15.87 -6.86 30.36
C ASP A 386 -15.73 -6.61 31.87
N ARG A 387 -16.35 -5.53 32.35
CA ARG A 387 -16.75 -5.46 33.75
C ARG A 387 -18.28 -5.45 33.80
N PRO A 388 -18.91 -6.37 34.54
CA PRO A 388 -20.36 -6.41 34.67
C PRO A 388 -20.83 -5.39 35.70
N LEU A 389 -21.82 -4.59 35.32
CA LEU A 389 -23.13 -4.32 35.96
C LEU A 389 -23.68 -2.97 35.51
#